data_AF-A0A929L3Y3-F1
#
_entry.id   AF-A0A929L3Y3-F1
#
_cell.length_a   1.000
_cell.length_b   1.000
_cell.length_c   1.000
_cell.angle_alpha   90.00
_cell.angle_beta   90.00
_cell.angle_gamma   90.00
#
_symmetry.space_group_name_H-M   'P 1'
#
loop_
_entity.id
_entity.type
_entity.pdbx_description
1 polymer ?
#
loop_
_entity_poly.entity_id
_entity_poly.type
_entity_poly.pdbx_seq_one_letter_code
_entity_poly.pdbx_strand_id
1 'polypeptide(L)'
;MKKIGKLLTASTLLLVNFCTPVCAEEMVTEEPTPTEVTGRKLMNNIDQEGLDYMQTDEYKANIAKKESEVALKGRTAYLSTQLSFTWRAQETNYWCVPACSQMLIEKVTGNLYSQSYLASTMGSGPGYGTYVNRAAPVIKQLTGANYEYSSNVSNYFLPNVKSDIASGYPVIYFVDAGYFYNGYSIGTGHAVLGVGYQDNLVSFFDPNPGFNDIWKISAPDMSTALNANDGGYYIW
;
A
#
# COMPACT_ATOMS: atom_id res chain seq x y z
N MET A 1 2.87 -44.87 60.21
CA MET A 1 1.45 -44.46 60.39
C MET A 1 1.04 -43.55 59.23
N LYS A 2 -0.20 -43.72 58.74
CA LYS A 2 -0.94 -42.95 57.71
C LYS A 2 -0.43 -43.09 56.26
N LYS A 3 -1.00 -44.01 55.47
CA LYS A 3 -2.28 -43.97 54.68
C LYS A 3 -2.07 -43.21 53.35
N ILE A 4 -1.97 -43.94 52.23
CA ILE A 4 -3.04 -44.29 51.27
C ILE A 4 -3.65 -43.06 50.61
N GLY A 5 -3.52 -42.99 49.27
CA GLY A 5 -4.27 -42.08 48.43
C GLY A 5 -3.86 -42.15 46.96
N LYS A 6 -4.23 -43.24 46.28
CA LYS A 6 -4.40 -43.22 44.81
C LYS A 6 -5.47 -42.17 44.49
N LEU A 7 -5.21 -41.29 43.53
CA LEU A 7 -6.26 -40.66 42.76
C LEU A 7 -5.83 -40.63 41.28
N LEU A 8 -6.29 -41.64 40.53
CA LEU A 8 -6.56 -41.47 39.11
C LEU A 8 -7.81 -40.61 39.01
N THR A 9 -7.74 -39.50 38.29
CA THR A 9 -8.92 -38.87 37.69
C THR A 9 -8.61 -38.67 36.21
N ALA A 10 -9.37 -39.39 35.41
CA ALA A 10 -9.44 -39.29 33.96
C ALA A 10 -10.11 -37.99 33.52
N SER A 11 -9.91 -37.69 32.23
CA SER A 11 -10.67 -36.74 31.42
C SER A 11 -10.35 -35.26 31.73
N THR A 12 -10.13 -34.38 30.76
CA THR A 12 -10.86 -34.25 29.50
C THR A 12 -9.97 -33.55 28.47
N LEU A 13 -9.95 -34.11 27.26
CA LEU A 13 -9.51 -33.47 26.03
C LEU A 13 -10.39 -32.23 25.77
N LEU A 14 -9.86 -31.01 25.96
CA LEU A 14 -10.56 -29.81 25.50
C LEU A 14 -10.18 -29.57 24.03
N LEU A 15 -10.84 -30.31 23.15
CA LEU A 15 -11.08 -29.87 21.77
C LEU A 15 -11.88 -28.57 21.88
N VAL A 16 -11.25 -27.43 21.58
CA VAL A 16 -12.02 -26.24 21.24
C VAL A 16 -12.48 -26.43 19.80
N ASN A 17 -13.54 -27.24 19.66
CA ASN A 17 -14.45 -27.14 18.53
C ASN A 17 -15.09 -25.76 18.64
N PHE A 18 -14.58 -24.78 17.87
CA PHE A 18 -15.46 -23.70 17.48
C PHE A 18 -16.43 -24.24 16.45
N CYS A 19 -17.64 -24.47 16.96
CA CYS A 19 -18.86 -24.73 16.24
C CYS A 19 -18.93 -23.80 15.02
N THR A 20 -18.95 -24.39 13.83
CA THR A 20 -19.44 -23.73 12.63
C THR A 20 -20.94 -23.45 12.83
N PRO A 21 -21.41 -22.19 12.73
CA PRO A 21 -22.80 -21.98 12.43
C PRO A 21 -22.99 -22.19 10.94
N VAL A 22 -23.49 -23.38 10.58
CA VAL A 22 -24.23 -23.57 9.33
C VAL A 22 -25.52 -22.78 9.46
N CYS A 23 -25.69 -21.76 8.63
CA CYS A 23 -27.00 -21.27 8.22
C CYS A 23 -26.98 -21.00 6.72
N ALA A 24 -27.75 -21.83 6.02
CA ALA A 24 -28.48 -21.53 4.79
C ALA A 24 -27.70 -20.90 3.62
N GLU A 25 -27.42 -21.79 2.68
CA GLU A 25 -27.53 -21.60 1.24
C GLU A 25 -28.69 -20.67 0.85
N GLU A 26 -28.37 -19.55 0.21
CA GLU A 26 -29.27 -18.88 -0.73
C GLU A 26 -28.46 -18.53 -1.97
N MET A 27 -28.86 -19.13 -3.09
CA MET A 27 -28.42 -18.74 -4.42
C MET A 27 -28.78 -17.27 -4.64
N VAL A 28 -27.77 -16.40 -4.76
CA VAL A 28 -27.95 -15.08 -5.34
C VAL A 28 -27.23 -15.07 -6.68
N THR A 29 -28.05 -15.06 -7.71
CA THR A 29 -27.72 -14.81 -9.10
C THR A 29 -26.85 -13.57 -9.23
N GLU A 30 -25.83 -13.69 -10.09
CA GLU A 30 -24.94 -12.63 -10.54
C GLU A 30 -25.61 -11.23 -10.54
N GLU A 31 -25.11 -10.33 -9.70
CA GLU A 31 -25.43 -8.92 -9.86
C GLU A 31 -24.79 -8.44 -11.17
N PRO A 32 -25.56 -7.79 -12.06
CA PRO A 32 -25.02 -7.28 -13.30
C PRO A 32 -23.97 -6.21 -12.98
N THR A 33 -22.78 -6.39 -13.55
CA THR A 33 -21.73 -5.38 -13.52
C THR A 33 -22.30 -4.01 -13.93
N PRO A 34 -21.86 -2.89 -13.31
CA PRO A 34 -22.32 -1.53 -13.64
C PRO A 34 -22.13 -1.07 -15.10
N THR A 35 -21.63 -1.95 -15.98
CA THR A 35 -21.42 -1.71 -17.40
C THR A 35 -22.65 -1.98 -18.28
N GLU A 36 -23.69 -2.69 -17.81
CA GLU A 36 -24.83 -3.05 -18.68
C GLU A 36 -26.06 -2.13 -18.58
N VAL A 37 -26.20 -1.35 -17.50
CA VAL A 37 -27.40 -0.51 -17.28
C VAL A 37 -27.28 0.87 -17.94
N THR A 38 -26.07 1.37 -18.16
CA THR A 38 -25.84 2.61 -18.91
C THR A 38 -25.99 2.42 -20.41
N GLY A 39 -25.66 1.23 -20.95
CA GLY A 39 -25.85 0.92 -22.38
C GLY A 39 -27.31 0.75 -22.81
N ARG A 40 -28.17 0.15 -21.96
CA ARG A 40 -29.59 -0.11 -22.30
C ARG A 40 -30.50 1.12 -22.22
N LYS A 41 -30.18 2.13 -21.38
CA LYS A 41 -30.94 3.39 -21.35
C LYS A 41 -30.60 4.37 -22.47
N LEU A 42 -29.44 4.22 -23.12
CA LEU A 42 -29.04 5.07 -24.25
C LEU A 42 -29.64 4.62 -25.59
N MET A 43 -30.12 3.38 -25.70
CA MET A 43 -30.60 2.79 -26.96
C MET A 43 -32.05 3.17 -27.34
N ASN A 44 -32.84 3.73 -26.41
CA ASN A 44 -34.27 3.98 -26.66
C ASN A 44 -34.57 5.31 -27.38
N ASN A 45 -33.55 6.09 -27.75
CA ASN A 45 -33.66 7.35 -28.52
C ASN A 45 -32.59 7.46 -29.63
N ILE A 46 -32.03 6.33 -30.09
CA ILE A 46 -31.10 6.35 -31.22
C ILE A 46 -31.96 6.27 -32.48
N ASP A 47 -31.96 7.33 -33.28
CA ASP A 47 -32.57 7.31 -34.60
C ASP A 47 -31.81 6.36 -35.55
N GLN A 48 -32.40 6.08 -36.71
CA GLN A 48 -31.77 5.17 -37.67
C GLN A 48 -30.37 5.65 -38.09
N GLU A 49 -30.13 6.97 -38.13
CA GLU A 49 -28.81 7.56 -38.42
C GLU A 49 -27.78 7.20 -37.35
N GLY A 50 -28.14 7.22 -36.07
CA GLY A 50 -27.25 6.79 -34.99
C GLY A 50 -26.95 5.29 -35.03
N LEU A 51 -27.92 4.45 -35.44
CA LEU A 51 -27.71 3.01 -35.63
C LEU A 51 -26.79 2.72 -36.83
N ASP A 52 -26.99 3.45 -37.93
CA ASP A 52 -26.16 3.34 -39.13
C ASP A 52 -24.73 3.84 -38.85
N TYR A 53 -24.56 4.92 -38.07
CA TYR A 53 -23.25 5.40 -37.64
C TYR A 53 -22.49 4.35 -36.84
N MET A 54 -23.15 3.62 -35.93
CA MET A 54 -22.54 2.54 -35.16
C MET A 54 -22.07 1.35 -36.02
N GLN A 55 -22.58 1.22 -37.25
CA GLN A 55 -22.13 0.19 -38.20
C GLN A 55 -20.97 0.66 -39.08
N THR A 56 -20.67 1.96 -39.12
CA THR A 56 -19.58 2.52 -39.94
C THR A 56 -18.21 2.03 -39.48
N ASP A 57 -17.27 2.00 -40.42
CA ASP A 57 -15.86 1.72 -40.12
C ASP A 57 -15.25 2.81 -39.23
N GLU A 58 -15.75 4.05 -39.30
CA GLU A 58 -15.32 5.17 -38.46
C GLU A 58 -15.65 4.92 -36.98
N TYR A 59 -16.88 4.53 -36.66
CA TYR A 59 -17.28 4.23 -35.29
C TYR A 59 -16.47 3.06 -34.71
N LYS A 60 -16.31 1.98 -35.49
CA LYS A 60 -15.51 0.81 -35.09
C LYS A 60 -14.04 1.19 -34.84
N ALA A 61 -13.45 2.03 -35.70
CA ALA A 61 -12.09 2.54 -35.52
C ALA A 61 -11.95 3.40 -34.25
N ASN A 62 -12.95 4.23 -33.94
CA ASN A 62 -12.97 5.07 -32.74
C ASN A 62 -13.08 4.24 -31.44
N ILE A 63 -13.88 3.17 -31.44
CA ILE A 63 -13.95 2.22 -30.32
C ILE A 63 -12.61 1.48 -30.15
N ALA A 64 -12.06 0.92 -31.22
CA ALA A 64 -10.76 0.24 -31.17
C ALA A 64 -9.62 1.16 -30.70
N LYS A 65 -9.65 2.45 -31.10
CA LYS A 65 -8.72 3.47 -30.62
C LYS A 65 -8.87 3.67 -29.11
N LYS A 66 -10.10 3.87 -28.61
CA LYS A 66 -10.37 4.01 -27.17
C LYS A 66 -9.93 2.78 -26.37
N GLU A 67 -10.21 1.58 -26.86
CA GLU A 67 -9.77 0.33 -26.24
C GLU A 67 -8.25 0.22 -26.20
N SER A 68 -7.56 0.59 -27.29
CA SER A 68 -6.10 0.62 -27.33
C SER A 68 -5.49 1.67 -26.40
N GLU A 69 -6.14 2.83 -26.24
CA GLU A 69 -5.73 3.88 -25.30
C GLU A 69 -5.91 3.42 -23.84
N VAL A 70 -6.99 2.71 -23.53
CA VAL A 70 -7.21 2.10 -22.21
C VAL A 70 -6.18 1.01 -21.93
N ALA A 71 -5.92 0.12 -22.89
CA ALA A 71 -4.89 -0.92 -22.78
C ALA A 71 -3.48 -0.33 -22.64
N LEU A 72 -3.17 0.74 -23.38
CA LEU A 72 -1.91 1.46 -23.28
C LEU A 72 -1.79 2.16 -21.93
N LYS A 73 -2.83 2.80 -21.42
CA LYS A 73 -2.84 3.37 -20.05
C LYS A 73 -2.62 2.29 -19.00
N GLY A 74 -3.26 1.13 -19.12
CA GLY A 74 -3.01 -0.02 -18.22
C GLY A 74 -1.57 -0.53 -18.30
N ARG A 75 -1.00 -0.61 -19.50
CA ARG A 75 0.41 -0.99 -19.72
C ARG A 75 1.38 0.08 -19.20
N THR A 76 1.10 1.36 -19.42
CA THR A 76 1.89 2.48 -18.92
C THR A 76 1.83 2.52 -17.41
N ALA A 77 0.66 2.37 -16.79
CA ALA A 77 0.54 2.24 -15.34
C ALA A 77 1.40 1.07 -14.84
N TYR A 78 1.33 -0.12 -15.46
CA TYR A 78 2.18 -1.26 -15.09
C TYR A 78 3.71 -1.00 -15.24
N LEU A 79 4.11 -0.18 -16.21
CA LEU A 79 5.52 0.16 -16.47
C LEU A 79 6.02 1.32 -15.61
N SER A 80 5.19 2.33 -15.33
CA SER A 80 5.55 3.46 -14.48
C SER A 80 4.34 4.18 -13.94
N THR A 81 4.42 4.53 -12.65
CA THR A 81 3.49 5.46 -11.99
C THR A 81 4.30 6.35 -11.05
N GLN A 82 3.91 7.63 -10.93
CA GLN A 82 4.46 8.52 -9.91
C GLN A 82 3.35 9.40 -9.34
N LEU A 83 3.15 9.27 -8.04
CA LEU A 83 2.19 10.05 -7.26
C LEU A 83 2.78 11.44 -6.95
N SER A 84 1.95 12.48 -7.06
CA SER A 84 2.33 13.85 -6.68
C SER A 84 2.08 14.10 -5.18
N PHE A 85 3.04 14.76 -4.52
CA PHE A 85 3.04 15.13 -3.10
C PHE A 85 3.62 16.53 -2.88
N THR A 86 3.24 17.13 -1.75
CA THR A 86 4.01 18.21 -1.12
C THR A 86 5.09 17.57 -0.24
N TRP A 87 6.37 17.82 -0.54
CA TRP A 87 7.45 17.32 0.31
C TRP A 87 7.46 18.03 1.67
N ARG A 88 7.72 17.27 2.74
CA ARG A 88 7.78 17.76 4.12
C ARG A 88 9.06 17.24 4.78
N ALA A 89 9.94 18.16 5.19
CA ALA A 89 11.14 17.82 5.94
C ALA A 89 10.79 17.26 7.32
N GLN A 90 11.54 16.29 7.84
CA GLN A 90 11.46 15.89 9.24
C GLN A 90 11.89 17.05 10.15
N GLU A 91 11.11 17.33 11.19
CA GLU A 91 11.36 18.45 12.12
C GLU A 91 12.45 18.12 13.16
N THR A 92 12.77 16.84 13.35
CA THR A 92 13.85 16.37 14.24
C THR A 92 14.65 15.27 13.57
N ASN A 93 15.83 14.93 14.09
CA ASN A 93 16.68 13.86 13.55
C ASN A 93 16.15 12.43 13.77
N TYR A 94 15.00 12.24 14.42
CA TYR A 94 14.36 10.92 14.66
C TYR A 94 12.90 10.85 14.19
N TRP A 95 12.43 11.86 13.43
CA TRP A 95 11.04 11.96 12.95
C TRP A 95 10.86 11.61 11.46
N CYS A 96 11.75 10.79 10.88
CA CYS A 96 11.59 10.30 9.50
C CYS A 96 10.24 9.58 9.29
N VAL A 97 9.81 8.73 10.23
CA VAL A 97 8.51 8.04 10.15
C VAL A 97 7.30 9.00 10.30
N PRO A 98 7.24 9.90 11.30
CA PRO A 98 6.22 10.95 11.35
C PRO A 98 6.13 11.82 10.09
N ALA A 99 7.27 12.20 9.50
CA ALA A 99 7.31 13.00 8.28
C ALA A 99 6.78 12.23 7.05
N CYS A 100 7.22 10.97 6.86
CA CYS A 100 6.66 10.10 5.83
C CYS A 100 5.15 9.87 6.02
N SER A 101 4.71 9.68 7.26
CA SER A 101 3.30 9.47 7.59
C SER A 101 2.46 10.72 7.33
N GLN A 102 2.99 11.92 7.62
CA GLN A 102 2.35 13.19 7.31
C GLN A 102 2.07 13.31 5.81
N MET A 103 3.09 13.10 4.98
CA MET A 103 2.96 13.15 3.51
C MET A 103 2.01 12.08 2.97
N LEU A 104 2.09 10.85 3.50
CA LEU A 104 1.21 9.74 3.14
C LEU A 104 -0.26 10.05 3.47
N ILE A 105 -0.56 10.47 4.70
CA ILE A 105 -1.93 10.74 5.14
C ILE A 105 -2.51 11.93 4.39
N GLU A 106 -1.72 12.99 4.17
CA GLU A 106 -2.11 14.15 3.36
C GLU A 106 -2.49 13.71 1.95
N LYS A 107 -1.75 12.79 1.34
CA LYS A 107 -2.07 12.26 0.01
C LYS A 107 -3.36 11.46 -0.03
N VAL A 108 -3.53 10.55 0.93
CA VAL A 108 -4.66 9.60 0.92
C VAL A 108 -5.97 10.28 1.31
N THR A 109 -5.92 11.27 2.21
CA THR A 109 -7.13 11.85 2.81
C THR A 109 -7.32 13.33 2.54
N GLY A 110 -6.27 14.05 2.11
CA GLY A 110 -6.25 15.51 2.08
C GLY A 110 -6.03 16.17 3.45
N ASN A 111 -5.97 15.40 4.55
CA ASN A 111 -5.78 15.94 5.90
C ASN A 111 -4.30 16.08 6.25
N LEU A 112 -3.92 17.26 6.77
CA LEU A 112 -2.57 17.52 7.23
C LEU A 112 -2.49 17.42 8.76
N TYR A 113 -1.73 16.45 9.26
CA TYR A 113 -1.41 16.30 10.68
C TYR A 113 0.01 16.80 10.95
N SER A 114 0.25 17.46 12.08
CA SER A 114 1.60 17.87 12.49
C SER A 114 2.48 16.66 12.81
N GLN A 115 3.79 16.74 12.55
CA GLN A 115 4.72 15.65 12.88
C GLN A 115 4.80 15.39 14.38
N SER A 116 4.65 16.41 15.23
CA SER A 116 4.61 16.26 16.69
C SER A 116 3.43 15.41 17.16
N TYR A 117 2.23 15.64 16.60
CA TYR A 117 1.05 14.80 16.85
C TYR A 117 1.29 13.35 16.41
N LEU A 118 1.80 13.15 15.19
CA LEU A 118 2.08 11.81 14.67
C LEU A 118 3.16 11.12 15.50
N ALA A 119 4.23 11.83 15.86
CA ALA A 119 5.30 11.32 16.72
C ALA A 119 4.77 10.88 18.09
N SER A 120 3.93 11.70 18.73
CA SER A 120 3.30 11.34 20.01
C SER A 120 2.42 10.10 19.87
N THR A 121 1.62 10.02 18.81
CA THR A 121 0.63 8.94 18.62
C THR A 121 1.31 7.63 18.23
N MET A 122 2.39 7.69 17.46
CA MET A 122 3.20 6.53 17.06
C MET A 122 4.25 6.15 18.11
N GLY A 123 4.36 6.92 19.19
CA GLY A 123 5.34 6.69 20.27
C GLY A 123 6.78 6.81 19.78
N SER A 124 7.06 7.83 18.96
CA SER A 124 8.39 8.15 18.45
C SER A 124 9.26 8.82 19.51
N GLY A 125 10.54 8.45 19.60
CA GLY A 125 11.43 9.08 20.58
C GLY A 125 12.90 9.12 20.20
N PRO A 126 13.70 9.94 20.93
CA PRO A 126 15.12 10.08 20.66
C PRO A 126 15.86 8.75 20.91
N GLY A 127 16.79 8.42 20.02
CA GLY A 127 17.61 7.21 20.10
C GLY A 127 16.99 5.94 19.50
N TYR A 128 15.67 5.88 19.31
CA TYR A 128 14.99 4.71 18.72
C TYR A 128 14.01 5.04 17.59
N GLY A 129 13.67 6.31 17.36
CA GLY A 129 12.76 6.71 16.29
C GLY A 129 11.37 6.11 16.48
N THR A 130 10.81 5.49 15.44
CA THR A 130 9.45 4.90 15.47
C THR A 130 9.49 3.47 14.95
N TYR A 131 8.91 2.55 15.70
CA TYR A 131 8.79 1.17 15.27
C TYR A 131 7.61 0.98 14.29
N VAL A 132 7.80 0.11 13.30
CA VAL A 132 6.82 -0.18 12.24
C VAL A 132 5.45 -0.62 12.81
N ASN A 133 5.47 -1.45 13.86
CA ASN A 133 4.27 -1.95 14.52
C ASN A 133 3.48 -0.87 15.28
N ARG A 134 4.05 0.32 15.50
CA ARG A 134 3.35 1.46 16.10
C ARG A 134 2.82 2.43 15.06
N ALA A 135 3.52 2.60 13.93
CA ALA A 135 3.09 3.52 12.88
C ALA A 135 1.97 2.95 12.01
N ALA A 136 1.99 1.66 11.64
CA ALA A 136 0.92 1.04 10.83
C ALA A 136 -0.50 1.26 11.38
N PRO A 137 -0.79 0.94 12.67
CA PRO A 137 -2.13 1.12 13.22
C PRO A 137 -2.61 2.57 13.19
N VAL A 138 -1.70 3.53 13.43
CA VAL A 138 -2.02 4.97 13.39
C VAL A 138 -2.31 5.40 11.95
N ILE A 139 -1.52 4.97 10.98
CA ILE A 139 -1.75 5.26 9.56
C ILE A 139 -3.09 4.67 9.12
N LYS A 140 -3.36 3.40 9.42
CA LYS A 140 -4.65 2.74 9.14
C LYS A 140 -5.83 3.51 9.74
N GLN A 141 -5.73 3.90 11.01
CA GLN A 141 -6.76 4.67 11.69
C GLN A 141 -7.01 6.03 11.03
N LEU A 142 -5.95 6.78 10.71
CA LEU A 142 -6.07 8.16 10.21
C LEU A 142 -6.41 8.22 8.71
N THR A 143 -6.09 7.18 7.95
CA THR A 143 -6.43 7.09 6.52
C THR A 143 -7.79 6.42 6.27
N GLY A 144 -8.21 5.50 7.14
CA GLY A 144 -9.32 4.59 6.87
C GLY A 144 -9.01 3.51 5.85
N ALA A 145 -7.79 3.49 5.29
CA ALA A 145 -7.31 2.46 4.38
C ALA A 145 -6.66 1.31 5.15
N ASN A 146 -6.66 0.10 4.59
CA ASN A 146 -6.14 -1.11 5.23
C ASN A 146 -4.61 -1.19 5.21
N TYR A 147 -3.91 -0.14 5.61
CA TYR A 147 -2.45 -0.20 5.73
C TYR A 147 -2.01 -1.26 6.74
N GLU A 148 -1.14 -2.16 6.28
CA GLU A 148 -0.52 -3.24 7.04
C GLU A 148 1.00 -3.17 6.89
N TYR A 149 1.72 -3.84 7.80
CA TYR A 149 3.17 -3.98 7.69
C TYR A 149 3.53 -5.43 7.44
N SER A 150 4.52 -5.64 6.59
CA SER A 150 5.04 -6.97 6.30
C SER A 150 6.55 -6.96 6.27
N SER A 151 7.15 -8.07 6.68
CA SER A 151 8.57 -8.33 6.44
C SER A 151 8.83 -8.45 4.93
N ASN A 152 9.99 -8.00 4.49
CA ASN A 152 10.29 -8.03 3.08
C ASN A 152 10.61 -9.43 2.55
N VAL A 153 9.95 -9.79 1.44
CA VAL A 153 10.25 -10.97 0.64
C VAL A 153 10.54 -10.50 -0.78
N SER A 154 11.81 -10.55 -1.20
CA SER A 154 12.32 -9.88 -2.40
C SER A 154 11.50 -10.13 -3.68
N ASN A 155 10.95 -11.33 -3.87
CA ASN A 155 10.17 -11.68 -5.07
C ASN A 155 8.78 -11.01 -5.11
N TYR A 156 8.24 -10.57 -3.97
CA TYR A 156 6.94 -9.91 -3.87
C TYR A 156 7.04 -8.40 -3.70
N PHE A 157 8.23 -7.87 -3.34
CA PHE A 157 8.45 -6.45 -3.10
C PHE A 157 7.98 -5.57 -4.26
N LEU A 158 8.58 -5.72 -5.45
CA LEU A 158 8.26 -4.84 -6.58
C LEU A 158 6.82 -5.01 -7.08
N PRO A 159 6.27 -6.23 -7.24
CA PRO A 159 4.86 -6.41 -7.58
C PRO A 159 3.90 -5.70 -6.61
N ASN A 160 4.12 -5.80 -5.30
CA ASN A 160 3.28 -5.17 -4.28
C ASN A 160 3.38 -3.63 -4.36
N VAL A 161 4.60 -3.10 -4.40
CA VAL A 161 4.83 -1.66 -4.56
C VAL A 161 4.17 -1.11 -5.81
N LYS A 162 4.22 -1.85 -6.94
CA LYS A 162 3.54 -1.45 -8.17
C LYS A 162 2.03 -1.40 -7.99
N SER A 163 1.45 -2.44 -7.40
CA SER A 163 0.01 -2.53 -7.13
C SER A 163 -0.49 -1.36 -6.29
N ASP A 164 0.20 -1.07 -5.19
CA ASP A 164 -0.22 -0.05 -4.22
C ASP A 164 -0.11 1.36 -4.82
N ILE A 165 1.04 1.66 -5.42
CA ILE A 165 1.30 2.98 -6.01
C ILE A 165 0.38 3.23 -7.21
N ALA A 166 0.12 2.22 -8.05
CA ALA A 166 -0.85 2.33 -9.15
C ALA A 166 -2.27 2.61 -8.64
N SER A 167 -2.59 2.10 -7.45
CA SER A 167 -3.88 2.29 -6.78
C SER A 167 -3.97 3.60 -5.99
N GLY A 168 -2.92 4.45 -6.04
CA GLY A 168 -2.90 5.75 -5.38
C GLY A 168 -2.36 5.73 -3.94
N TYR A 169 -1.90 4.58 -3.46
CA TYR A 169 -1.40 4.39 -2.10
C TYR A 169 0.13 4.41 -2.07
N PRO A 170 0.77 5.44 -1.47
CA PRO A 170 2.21 5.41 -1.27
C PRO A 170 2.60 4.42 -0.17
N VAL A 171 3.88 4.05 -0.18
CA VAL A 171 4.48 3.05 0.70
C VAL A 171 5.57 3.70 1.54
N ILE A 172 5.70 3.37 2.83
CA ILE A 172 6.88 3.78 3.62
C ILE A 172 7.87 2.62 3.66
N TYR A 173 9.12 2.88 3.28
CA TYR A 173 10.21 1.92 3.32
C TYR A 173 11.03 2.14 4.61
N PHE A 174 11.20 1.10 5.44
CA PHE A 174 12.05 1.12 6.63
C PHE A 174 13.38 0.46 6.31
N VAL A 175 14.40 1.27 6.09
CA VAL A 175 15.63 0.87 5.42
C VAL A 175 16.85 1.13 6.26
N ASP A 176 17.95 0.45 5.95
CA ASP A 176 19.27 0.85 6.42
C ASP A 176 19.84 1.92 5.47
N ALA A 177 19.94 3.16 5.96
CA ALA A 177 20.45 4.29 5.20
C ALA A 177 21.90 4.10 4.71
N GLY A 178 22.70 3.26 5.38
CA GLY A 178 24.07 2.94 4.99
C GLY A 178 24.19 2.22 3.64
N TYR A 179 23.09 1.66 3.12
CA TYR A 179 23.04 1.02 1.80
C TYR A 179 22.72 2.00 0.67
N PHE A 180 22.29 3.21 0.98
CA PHE A 180 21.83 4.19 -0.02
C PHE A 180 22.68 5.46 -0.06
N TYR A 181 23.17 5.91 1.09
CA TYR A 181 23.82 7.19 1.22
C TYR A 181 25.29 7.02 1.54
N ASN A 182 26.15 7.55 0.65
CA ASN A 182 27.55 7.75 0.96
C ASN A 182 27.67 8.63 2.21
N GLY A 183 28.26 8.09 3.28
CA GLY A 183 28.48 8.79 4.54
C GLY A 183 27.59 8.32 5.71
N TYR A 184 26.60 7.46 5.47
CA TYR A 184 25.89 6.77 6.55
C TYR A 184 26.58 5.47 6.92
N SER A 185 26.62 5.17 8.22
CA SER A 185 27.13 3.87 8.69
C SER A 185 26.06 2.81 8.50
N ILE A 186 26.46 1.61 8.10
CA ILE A 186 25.62 0.41 8.13
C ILE A 186 25.05 0.23 9.55
N GLY A 187 23.78 -0.15 9.64
CA GLY A 187 23.01 -0.21 10.88
C GLY A 187 22.27 1.08 11.23
N THR A 188 22.19 2.06 10.31
CA THR A 188 21.43 3.30 10.55
C THR A 188 20.02 3.19 9.98
N GLY A 189 19.06 2.83 10.83
CA GLY A 189 17.66 2.75 10.44
C GLY A 189 17.09 4.11 10.02
N HIS A 190 16.35 4.13 8.91
CA HIS A 190 15.71 5.32 8.34
C HIS A 190 14.37 4.98 7.68
N ALA A 191 13.54 6.00 7.48
CA ALA A 191 12.28 5.85 6.77
C ALA A 191 12.19 6.84 5.62
N VAL A 192 11.81 6.32 4.44
CA VAL A 192 11.59 7.11 3.23
C VAL A 192 10.22 6.76 2.63
N LEU A 193 9.62 7.70 1.90
CA LEU A 193 8.28 7.54 1.32
C LEU A 193 8.38 7.15 -0.16
N GLY A 194 8.03 5.91 -0.49
CA GLY A 194 7.80 5.44 -1.85
C GLY A 194 6.61 6.11 -2.52
N VAL A 195 6.89 6.79 -3.62
CA VAL A 195 5.91 7.59 -4.37
C VAL A 195 5.77 7.20 -5.83
N GLY A 196 6.67 6.36 -6.35
CA GLY A 196 6.61 5.96 -7.74
C GLY A 196 7.40 4.69 -8.05
N TYR A 197 7.27 4.24 -9.29
CA TYR A 197 8.11 3.23 -9.90
C TYR A 197 8.27 3.47 -11.39
N GLN A 198 9.31 2.89 -11.96
CA GLN A 198 9.57 2.84 -13.40
C GLN A 198 10.37 1.58 -13.71
N ASP A 199 9.78 0.66 -14.47
CA ASP A 199 10.35 -0.65 -14.79
C ASP A 199 10.77 -1.44 -13.55
N ASN A 200 12.07 -1.49 -13.25
CA ASN A 200 12.68 -2.13 -12.08
C ASN A 200 13.15 -1.14 -11.01
N LEU A 201 12.84 0.15 -11.15
CA LEU A 201 13.19 1.20 -10.21
C LEU A 201 11.99 1.54 -9.33
N VAL A 202 12.27 1.87 -8.07
CA VAL A 202 11.34 2.53 -7.15
C VAL A 202 11.79 3.97 -6.92
N SER A 203 10.83 4.87 -6.78
CA SER A 203 11.06 6.30 -6.55
C SER A 203 10.54 6.69 -5.17
N PHE A 204 11.30 7.50 -4.43
CA PHE A 204 10.96 7.88 -3.06
C PHE A 204 11.36 9.32 -2.71
N PHE A 205 10.68 9.88 -1.71
CA PHE A 205 11.13 11.08 -0.98
C PHE A 205 11.85 10.67 0.29
N ASP A 206 12.98 11.32 0.56
CA ASP A 206 13.62 11.29 1.86
C ASP A 206 13.16 12.52 2.67
N PRO A 207 12.59 12.35 3.88
CA PRO A 207 12.20 13.48 4.71
C PRO A 207 13.40 14.24 5.31
N ASN A 208 14.64 13.74 5.20
CA ASN A 208 15.82 14.40 5.75
C ASN A 208 16.00 15.82 5.16
N PRO A 209 16.25 16.86 5.97
CA PRO A 209 16.39 18.23 5.45
C PRO A 209 17.47 18.32 4.36
N GLY A 210 17.11 18.94 3.23
CA GLY A 210 17.99 19.07 2.06
C GLY A 210 17.85 17.97 1.02
N PHE A 211 16.95 16.99 1.21
CA PHE A 211 16.69 15.89 0.28
C PHE A 211 15.29 16.00 -0.35
N ASN A 212 14.91 17.19 -0.81
CA ASN A 212 13.56 17.50 -1.34
C ASN A 212 13.28 16.99 -2.77
N ASP A 213 14.26 16.37 -3.41
CA ASP A 213 14.11 15.74 -4.72
C ASP A 213 13.53 14.33 -4.61
N ILE A 214 12.98 13.81 -5.71
CA ILE A 214 12.60 12.40 -5.81
C ILE A 214 13.83 11.59 -6.17
N TRP A 215 14.18 10.65 -5.30
CA TRP A 215 15.29 9.73 -5.49
C TRP A 215 14.79 8.45 -6.16
N LYS A 216 15.67 7.79 -6.91
CA LYS A 216 15.38 6.53 -7.57
C LYS A 216 16.46 5.51 -7.26
N ILE A 217 16.05 4.27 -7.04
CA ILE A 217 16.97 3.15 -6.86
C ILE A 217 16.35 1.88 -7.46
N SER A 218 17.18 0.88 -7.78
CA SER A 218 16.68 -0.41 -8.21
C SER A 218 15.89 -1.10 -7.09
N ALA A 219 14.82 -1.81 -7.46
CA ALA A 219 14.03 -2.58 -6.51
C ALA A 219 14.86 -3.65 -5.76
N PRO A 220 15.83 -4.34 -6.39
CA PRO A 220 16.76 -5.21 -5.66
C PRO A 220 17.59 -4.49 -4.59
N ASP A 221 18.09 -3.30 -4.86
CA ASP A 221 18.88 -2.54 -3.88
C ASP A 221 17.99 -2.03 -2.74
N MET A 222 16.78 -1.54 -3.05
CA MET A 222 15.78 -1.19 -2.03
C MET A 222 15.44 -2.40 -1.15
N SER A 223 15.20 -3.56 -1.76
CA SER A 223 14.94 -4.82 -1.05
C SER A 223 16.11 -5.21 -0.13
N THR A 224 17.35 -5.00 -0.58
CA THR A 224 18.56 -5.28 0.21
C THR A 224 18.62 -4.39 1.46
N ALA A 225 18.37 -3.09 1.31
CA ALA A 225 18.39 -2.17 2.44
C ALA A 225 17.22 -2.34 3.41
N LEU A 226 16.04 -2.75 2.92
CA LEU A 226 14.90 -3.14 3.76
C LEU A 226 15.31 -4.33 4.66
N ASN A 227 15.91 -5.36 4.06
CA ASN A 227 16.34 -6.55 4.79
C ASN A 227 17.49 -6.29 5.78
N ALA A 228 18.34 -5.31 5.51
CA ALA A 228 19.48 -4.97 6.37
C ALA A 228 19.08 -4.29 7.69
N ASN A 229 17.90 -3.68 7.76
CA ASN A 229 17.41 -2.98 8.96
C ASN A 229 16.47 -3.86 9.82
N ASP A 230 16.58 -5.19 9.71
CA ASP A 230 15.57 -6.15 10.21
C ASP A 230 14.13 -5.75 9.80
N GLY A 231 14.03 -5.04 8.67
CA GLY A 231 12.94 -4.13 8.35
C GLY A 231 11.82 -4.76 7.55
N GLY A 232 10.65 -4.13 7.64
CA GLY A 232 9.49 -4.36 6.80
C GLY A 232 9.14 -3.11 5.98
N TYR A 233 8.20 -3.24 5.07
CA TYR A 233 7.56 -2.10 4.40
C TYR A 233 6.06 -2.16 4.64
N TYR A 234 5.37 -1.02 4.49
CA TYR A 234 3.91 -1.02 4.55
C TYR A 234 3.31 -1.38 3.20
N ILE A 235 2.21 -2.13 3.24
CA ILE A 235 1.46 -2.57 2.05
C ILE A 235 -0.01 -2.29 2.34
N TRP A 236 -0.78 -2.07 1.28
CA TRP A 236 -2.24 -2.01 1.31
C TRP A 236 -2.89 -3.40 1.25
#